data_AF-A0A1B3E7S5-F1
#
_entry.id   AF-A0A1B3E7S5-F1
#
_cell.length_a   1.000
_cell.length_b   1.000
_cell.length_c   1.000
_cell.angle_alpha   90.00
_cell.angle_beta   90.00
_cell.angle_gamma   90.00
#
_symmetry.space_group_name_H-M   'P 1'
#
loop_
_entity.id
_entity.type
_entity.pdbx_description
1 polymer ?
#
loop_
_entity_poly.entity_id
_entity_poly.type
_entity_poly.pdbx_seq_one_letter_code
_entity_poly.pdbx_strand_id
1 'polypeptide(L)' 'MPTKHIDDATWRKVEKETVKAVIHLQASVKDTEVLRWLILKGLEEMTPEDLERFHKKRD' A
#
# COMPACT_ATOMS: atom_id res chain seq x y z
N MET A 1 -5.23 8.24 12.79
CA MET A 1 -5.32 7.12 11.84
C MET A 1 -4.21 7.31 10.80
N PRO A 2 -3.54 6.24 10.35
CA PRO A 2 -2.50 6.28 9.33
C PRO A 2 -2.94 7.02 8.05
N THR A 3 -4.26 6.99 7.80
CA THR A 3 -4.95 7.73 6.73
C THR A 3 -4.72 9.25 6.74
N LYS A 4 -4.37 9.87 7.87
CA LYS A 4 -4.07 11.33 7.91
C LYS A 4 -2.75 11.71 7.22
N HIS A 5 -1.87 10.73 6.97
CA HIS A 5 -0.55 10.94 6.37
C HIS A 5 -0.41 10.27 4.99
N ILE A 6 -1.50 9.68 4.48
CA ILE A 6 -1.57 9.08 3.16
C ILE A 6 -2.53 9.94 2.35
N ASP A 7 -2.10 10.40 1.18
CA ASP A 7 -2.96 11.18 0.29
C ASP A 7 -4.13 10.34 -0.23
N ASP A 8 -5.25 11.00 -0.57
CA ASP A 8 -6.47 10.33 -1.05
C ASP A 8 -6.22 9.42 -2.26
N ALA A 9 -5.30 9.79 -3.15
CA ALA A 9 -5.02 9.00 -4.35
C ALA A 9 -4.29 7.70 -4.00
N THR A 10 -3.35 7.74 -3.06
CA THR A 10 -2.70 6.55 -2.52
C THR A 10 -3.66 5.70 -1.70
N TRP A 11 -4.52 6.32 -0.88
CA TRP A 11 -5.52 5.60 -0.08
C TRP A 11 -6.51 4.81 -0.94
N ARG A 12 -7.01 5.41 -2.02
CA ARG A 12 -7.89 4.72 -2.99
C ARG A 12 -7.27 3.47 -3.61
N LYS A 13 -5.94 3.41 -3.74
CA LYS A 13 -5.26 2.19 -4.22
C LYS A 13 -5.32 1.07 -3.18
N VAL A 14 -5.14 1.40 -1.91
CA VAL A 14 -5.28 0.45 -0.79
C VAL A 14 -6.72 -0.07 -0.71
N GLU A 15 -7.71 0.81 -0.86
CA GLU A 15 -9.13 0.43 -0.89
C GLU A 15 -9.42 -0.52 -2.06
N LYS A 16 -8.90 -0.23 -3.26
CA LYS A 16 -9.08 -1.10 -4.43
C LYS A 16 -8.49 -2.49 -4.19
N GLU A 17 -7.32 -2.58 -3.58
CA GLU A 17 -6.70 -3.87 -3.26
C GLU A 17 -7.48 -4.61 -2.16
N THR A 18 -8.05 -3.88 -1.21
CA THR A 18 -8.92 -4.44 -0.17
C THR A 18 -10.17 -5.06 -0.77
N VAL A 19 -10.83 -4.39 -1.73
CA VAL A 19 -11.97 -4.95 -2.46
C VAL A 19 -11.59 -6.24 -3.20
N LYS A 20 -10.43 -6.26 -3.87
CA LYS A 20 -9.95 -7.47 -4.53
C LYS A 20 -9.72 -8.62 -3.54
N ALA A 21 -9.10 -8.33 -2.39
CA ALA A 21 -8.85 -9.32 -1.35
C ALA A 21 -10.17 -9.91 -0.81
N VAL A 22 -11.17 -9.07 -0.55
CA VAL A 22 -12.51 -9.53 -0.14
C VAL A 22 -13.14 -10.45 -1.18
N ILE A 23 -13.10 -10.06 -2.47
CA ILE A 23 -13.65 -10.86 -3.57
C ILE A 23 -12.89 -12.19 -3.70
N HIS A 24 -11.56 -12.18 -3.62
CA HIS A 24 -10.77 -13.37 -3.83
C HIS A 24 -10.88 -14.36 -2.65
N LEU A 25 -10.85 -13.84 -1.42
CA LEU A 25 -10.88 -14.65 -0.20
C LEU A 25 -12.30 -15.01 0.25
N GLN A 26 -13.32 -14.37 -0.33
CA GLN A 26 -14.73 -14.53 0.07
C GLN A 26 -14.94 -14.26 1.57
N ALA A 27 -14.15 -13.36 2.14
CA ALA A 27 -14.11 -13.07 3.57
C ALA A 27 -14.02 -11.55 3.81
N SER A 28 -14.49 -11.10 4.97
CA SER A 28 -14.30 -9.72 5.39
C SER A 28 -12.81 -9.48 5.68
N VAL A 29 -12.24 -8.45 5.04
CA VAL A 29 -10.84 -8.06 5.20
C VAL A 29 -10.81 -6.60 5.62
N LYS A 30 -9.99 -6.27 6.63
CA LYS A 30 -9.82 -4.87 7.04
C LYS A 30 -8.81 -4.17 6.14
N ASP A 31 -9.15 -2.97 5.73
CA ASP A 31 -8.26 -2.03 5.01
C ASP A 31 -6.89 -1.86 5.69
N THR A 32 -6.86 -1.77 7.02
CA THR A 32 -5.62 -1.66 7.82
C THR A 32 -4.74 -2.91 7.76
N GLU A 33 -5.31 -4.10 7.59
CA GLU A 33 -4.57 -5.34 7.40
C GLU A 33 -3.94 -5.38 6.00
N VAL A 34 -4.69 -4.94 4.99
CA VAL A 34 -4.19 -4.82 3.61
C VAL A 34 -3.09 -3.77 3.52
N LEU A 35 -3.25 -2.62 4.17
CA LEU A 35 -2.20 -1.59 4.25
C LEU A 35 -0.93 -2.15 4.87
N ARG A 36 -1.04 -2.86 6.00
CA ARG A 36 0.12 -3.48 6.67
C ARG A 36 0.79 -4.49 5.76
N TRP A 37 0.02 -5.33 5.08
CA TRP A 37 0.53 -6.33 4.15
C TRP A 37 1.27 -5.69 2.97
N LEU A 38 0.70 -4.64 2.37
CA LEU A 38 1.34 -3.90 1.28
C LEU A 38 2.68 -3.29 1.69
N ILE A 39 2.77 -2.75 2.91
CA ILE A 39 4.03 -2.20 3.44
C ILE A 39 5.07 -3.31 3.59
N LEU A 40 4.70 -4.45 4.21
CA LEU A 40 5.62 -5.57 4.38
C LEU A 40 6.12 -6.11 3.05
N LYS A 41 5.22 -6.30 2.09
CA LYS A 41 5.58 -6.73 0.73
C LYS A 41 6.53 -5.74 0.05
N GLY A 42 6.25 -4.44 0.19
CA GLY A 42 7.12 -3.39 -0.35
C GLY A 42 8.50 -3.36 0.30
N LEU A 43 8.62 -3.69 1.58
CA LEU A 43 9.91 -3.79 2.29
C LEU A 43 10.72 -5.02 1.82
N GLU A 44 10.05 -6.11 1.48
CA GLU A 44 10.69 -7.33 0.95
C GLU A 44 11.19 -7.17 -0.49
N GLU A 45 10.44 -6.44 -1.32
CA GLU A 45 10.75 -6.27 -2.75
C GLU A 45 11.57 -4.99 -3.05
N MET A 46 11.91 -4.19 -2.04
CA MET A 46 12.60 -2.90 -2.24
C MET A 46 13.99 -3.10 -2.87
N THR A 47 14.22 -2.48 -4.03
CA THR A 47 15.51 -2.53 -4.73
C THR A 47 16.33 -1.24 -4.56
N PRO A 48 17.66 -1.26 -4.77
CA PRO A 48 18.46 -0.05 -4.83
C PRO A 48 17.93 0.99 -5.84
N GLU A 49 17.43 0.55 -6.99
CA GLU A 49 16.85 1.42 -8.02
C GLU A 49 15.59 2.14 -7.52
N ASP A 50 14.78 1.48 -6.69
CA ASP A 50 13.60 2.09 -6.06
C ASP A 50 14.00 3.17 -5.05
N LEU A 51 15.08 2.95 -4.30
CA LEU A 51 15.64 3.94 -3.38
C LEU A 51 16.20 5.16 -4.13
N GLU A 52 16.86 4.95 -5.27
CA GLU A 52 17.33 6.05 -6.13
C GLU A 52 16.17 6.88 -6.69
N ARG A 53 15.07 6.22 -7.10
CA ARG A 53 13.85 6.90 -7.57
C ARG A 53 13.17 7.70 -6.46
N PHE A 54 13.23 7.19 -5.22
CA PHE A 54 12.73 7.92 -4.06
C PHE A 54 13.51 9.23 -3.83
N HIS A 55 14.84 9.21 -4.02
CA HIS A 55 15.68 10.40 -3.91
C HIS A 55 15.39 11.42 -5.02
N LYS A 56 15.25 10.98 -6.27
CA LYS A 56 14.98 11.86 -7.44
C LYS A 56 13.64 12.60 -7.42
N LYS A 57 12.67 12.19 -6.58
CA LYS A 57 11.37 12.87 -6.42
C LYS A 57 11.39 14.04 -5.43
N ARG A 58 12.53 14.34 -4.79
CA ARG A 58 12.68 15.42 -3.81
C ARG A 58 13.30 16.71 -4.37
N ASP A 59 13.67 16.72 -5.65
CA ASP A 59 14.16 17.92 -6.39
C ASP A 59 13.05 18.55 -7.25
#